data_AF-A0A375H3I3-F1
#
_entry.id   AF-A0A375H3I3-F1
#
_cell.length_a   1.000
_cell.length_b   1.000
_cell.length_c   1.000
_cell.angle_alpha   90.00
_cell.angle_beta   90.00
_cell.angle_gamma   90.00
#
_symmetry.space_group_name_H-M   'P 1'
#
loop_
_entity.id
_entity.type
_entity.pdbx_description
1 polymer ?
#
loop_
_entity_poly.entity_id
_entity_poly.type
_entity_poly.pdbx_seq_one_letter_code
_entity_poly.pdbx_strand_id
1 'polypeptide(L)'
;MITLYTFGPAFGLPDASPFVTKAEMLLKLAGLPYHARRGSLRRAPKGKLPYLDDMGRIVADSTMIRWHIEKTYHIDFDAGLSPAERGIAWAAEKLMEDHLYWAVARVRWLDQANFDKGPAQFFRSVPAPVRGLAERLVRYKVRKTLWGQGLGRHSEDELVALASKGVTSIADILGDKRYLMGDQPCGADATLFAFAGSLLCPVFDTPIRTAAEGHANLVAYMARMRAEFYPELAAAPVPQGAAA
;
A
#
# COMPACT_ATOMS: atom_id res chain seq x y z
N MET A 1 15.47 6.62 19.04
CA MET A 1 14.12 6.08 18.90
C MET A 1 13.65 6.35 17.49
N ILE A 2 13.15 5.31 16.81
CA ILE A 2 12.73 5.39 15.41
C ILE A 2 11.46 6.24 15.30
N THR A 3 11.43 7.15 14.34
CA THR A 3 10.22 7.88 13.95
C THR A 3 9.86 7.60 12.49
N LEU A 4 8.68 7.03 12.25
CA LEU A 4 8.13 6.84 10.91
C LEU A 4 7.20 8.01 10.57
N TYR A 5 7.44 8.65 9.43
CA TYR A 5 6.60 9.75 8.96
C TYR A 5 5.54 9.26 7.96
N THR A 6 4.27 9.47 8.32
CA THR A 6 3.08 8.85 7.70
C THR A 6 2.08 9.90 7.22
N PHE A 7 1.06 9.52 6.44
CA PHE A 7 -0.11 10.37 6.21
C PHE A 7 -1.08 10.32 7.39
N GLY A 8 -1.18 9.16 8.03
CA GLY A 8 -2.12 8.80 9.08
C GLY A 8 -3.23 7.86 8.58
N PRO A 9 -3.96 7.22 9.51
CA PRO A 9 -5.03 6.29 9.17
C PRO A 9 -6.11 6.91 8.27
N ALA A 10 -6.52 6.15 7.26
CA ALA A 10 -7.57 6.56 6.33
C ALA A 10 -8.26 5.31 5.76
N PHE A 11 -9.55 5.43 5.43
CA PHE A 11 -10.31 4.38 4.73
C PHE A 11 -10.35 3.02 5.45
N GLY A 12 -10.20 3.00 6.79
CA GLY A 12 -10.11 1.74 7.57
C GLY A 12 -8.77 1.00 7.41
N LEU A 13 -7.75 1.67 6.90
CA LEU A 13 -6.38 1.18 6.73
C LEU A 13 -5.41 1.91 7.67
N PRO A 14 -4.25 1.30 8.00
CA PRO A 14 -3.23 1.94 8.84
C PRO A 14 -2.76 3.30 8.31
N ASP A 15 -2.69 3.43 6.98
CA ASP A 15 -2.35 4.67 6.30
C ASP A 15 -3.05 4.78 4.94
N ALA A 16 -3.23 6.01 4.45
CA ALA A 16 -3.73 6.29 3.10
C ALA A 16 -2.84 5.74 1.97
N SER A 17 -1.55 5.53 2.23
CA SER A 17 -0.55 5.04 1.27
C SER A 17 -0.08 3.63 1.61
N PRO A 18 -0.17 2.66 0.68
CA PRO A 18 0.33 1.32 0.93
C PRO A 18 1.86 1.29 1.14
N PHE A 19 2.62 2.23 0.57
CA PHE A 19 4.05 2.32 0.84
C PHE A 19 4.35 2.67 2.30
N VAL A 20 3.50 3.48 2.94
CA VAL A 20 3.64 3.82 4.36
C VAL A 20 3.28 2.61 5.22
N THR A 21 2.15 1.95 4.92
CA THR A 21 1.76 0.70 5.60
C THR A 21 2.83 -0.38 5.47
N LYS A 22 3.49 -0.49 4.31
CA LYS A 22 4.63 -1.41 4.11
C LYS A 22 5.77 -1.09 5.08
N ALA A 23 6.20 0.18 5.16
CA ALA A 23 7.27 0.59 6.06
C ALA A 23 6.92 0.36 7.54
N GLU A 24 5.68 0.63 7.93
CA GLU A 24 5.18 0.35 9.28
C GLU A 24 5.16 -1.16 9.58
N MET A 25 4.71 -1.97 8.62
CA MET A 25 4.68 -3.41 8.76
C MET A 25 6.08 -4.00 8.88
N LEU A 26 7.08 -3.49 8.15
CA LEU A 26 8.48 -3.89 8.30
C LEU A 26 9.01 -3.62 9.71
N LEU A 27 8.66 -2.47 10.32
CA LEU A 27 9.02 -2.18 11.71
C LEU A 27 8.35 -3.16 12.69
N LYS A 28 7.07 -3.49 12.45
CA LYS A 28 6.33 -4.48 13.26
C LYS A 28 6.92 -5.89 13.13
N LEU A 29 7.22 -6.35 11.91
CA LEU A 29 7.87 -7.64 11.66
C LEU A 29 9.27 -7.71 12.30
N ALA A 30 9.99 -6.60 12.32
CA ALA A 30 11.29 -6.48 12.97
C ALA A 30 11.19 -6.39 14.52
N GLY A 31 10.00 -6.27 15.09
CA GLY A 31 9.81 -6.06 16.53
C GLY A 31 10.40 -4.73 17.04
N LEU A 32 10.62 -3.75 16.16
CA LEU A 32 11.30 -2.50 16.52
C LEU A 32 10.28 -1.48 17.07
N PRO A 33 10.55 -0.84 18.21
CA PRO A 33 9.70 0.23 18.72
C PRO A 33 9.87 1.51 17.87
N TYR A 34 8.75 2.13 17.52
CA TYR A 34 8.74 3.36 16.74
C TYR A 34 7.59 4.29 17.14
N HIS A 35 7.68 5.55 16.72
CA HIS A 35 6.55 6.48 16.71
C HIS A 35 6.13 6.80 15.29
N ALA A 36 4.83 6.71 15.01
CA ALA A 36 4.25 7.30 13.82
C ALA A 36 4.01 8.80 14.04
N ARG A 37 4.44 9.63 13.09
CA ARG A 37 4.16 11.07 13.06
C ARG A 37 3.65 11.48 11.69
N ARG A 38 2.74 12.45 11.67
CA ARG A 38 2.25 12.99 10.40
C ARG A 38 3.39 13.72 9.66
N GLY A 39 3.72 13.21 8.48
CA GLY A 39 4.76 13.75 7.60
C GLY A 39 4.26 14.90 6.74
N SER A 40 5.20 15.69 6.21
CA SER A 40 4.93 16.74 5.23
C SER A 40 5.59 16.37 3.91
N LEU A 41 4.80 16.25 2.83
CA LEU A 41 5.33 16.01 1.49
C LEU A 41 6.33 17.09 1.04
N ARG A 42 6.18 18.33 1.51
CA ARG A 42 7.12 19.44 1.21
C ARG A 42 8.46 19.27 1.89
N ARG A 43 8.49 18.63 3.07
CA ARG A 43 9.72 18.41 3.86
C ARG A 43 10.31 17.02 3.65
N ALA A 44 9.55 16.11 3.04
CA ALA A 44 10.01 14.76 2.77
C ALA A 44 11.18 14.79 1.77
N PRO A 45 12.28 14.05 2.01
CA PRO A 45 13.51 14.13 1.20
C PRO A 45 13.30 13.87 -0.30
N LYS A 46 12.35 12.99 -0.63
CA LYS A 46 11.99 12.64 -2.01
C LYS A 46 10.64 13.22 -2.46
N GLY A 47 10.07 14.15 -1.69
CA GLY A 47 8.71 14.67 -1.93
C GLY A 47 7.60 13.63 -1.75
N LYS A 48 7.90 12.51 -1.06
CA LYS A 48 7.04 11.34 -0.89
C LYS A 48 7.16 10.79 0.53
N LEU A 49 6.06 10.20 1.02
CA LEU A 49 6.04 9.39 2.24
C LEU A 49 5.98 7.90 1.83
N PRO A 50 6.55 6.99 2.64
CA PRO A 50 7.16 7.24 3.95
C PRO A 50 8.61 7.75 3.90
N TYR A 51 9.05 8.34 5.01
CA TYR A 51 10.45 8.38 5.39
C TYR A 51 10.61 8.07 6.88
N LEU A 52 11.77 7.55 7.24
CA LEU A 52 12.18 7.17 8.58
C LEU A 52 13.21 8.19 9.10
N ASP A 53 13.13 8.53 10.37
CA ASP A 53 14.22 9.14 11.14
C ASP A 53 14.66 8.15 12.20
N ASP A 54 15.86 7.62 12.04
CA ASP A 54 16.47 6.70 12.97
C ASP A 54 17.70 7.35 13.60
N MET A 55 17.53 7.90 14.80
CA MET A 55 18.60 8.59 15.55
C MET A 55 19.28 9.70 14.74
N GLY A 56 18.51 10.49 13.99
CA GLY A 56 19.00 11.58 13.14
C GLY A 56 19.35 11.14 11.72
N ARG A 57 19.33 9.84 11.42
CA ARG A 57 19.53 9.32 10.06
C ARG A 57 18.19 9.27 9.33
N ILE A 58 18.05 10.11 8.32
CA ILE A 58 16.85 10.16 7.48
C ILE A 58 16.95 9.15 6.33
N VAL A 59 15.94 8.27 6.20
CA VAL A 59 15.84 7.26 5.14
C VAL A 59 14.47 7.37 4.47
N ALA A 60 14.44 7.75 3.20
CA ALA A 60 13.20 7.89 2.43
C ALA A 60 13.05 6.78 1.39
N ASP A 61 11.79 6.36 1.14
CA ASP A 61 11.36 5.18 0.35
C ASP A 61 11.25 3.89 1.18
N SER A 62 10.17 3.12 1.00
CA SER A 62 9.89 1.92 1.79
C SER A 62 10.86 0.77 1.55
N THR A 63 11.43 0.62 0.34
CA THR A 63 12.49 -0.36 0.07
C THR A 63 13.79 0.07 0.71
N MET A 64 14.14 1.36 0.64
CA MET A 64 15.34 1.87 1.31
C MET A 64 15.22 1.75 2.84
N ILE A 65 14.02 1.94 3.39
CA ILE A 65 13.73 1.71 4.81
C ILE A 65 13.93 0.25 5.18
N ARG A 66 13.43 -0.70 4.36
CA ARG A 66 13.68 -2.14 4.56
C ARG A 66 15.17 -2.42 4.69
N TRP A 67 15.97 -2.01 3.70
CA TRP A 67 17.41 -2.28 3.69
C TRP A 67 18.17 -1.57 4.82
N HIS A 68 17.72 -0.39 5.23
CA HIS A 68 18.26 0.28 6.42
C HIS A 68 17.99 -0.56 7.67
N ILE A 69 16.78 -1.06 7.86
CA ILE A 69 16.44 -1.91 9.01
C ILE A 69 17.30 -3.17 9.01
N GLU A 70 17.38 -3.89 7.88
CA GLU A 70 18.18 -5.11 7.74
C GLU A 70 19.65 -4.86 8.11
N LYS A 71 20.22 -3.77 7.58
CA LYS A 71 21.62 -3.41 7.81
C LYS A 71 21.90 -2.94 9.24
N THR A 72 21.07 -2.08 9.79
CA THR A 72 21.31 -1.41 11.09
C THR A 72 20.98 -2.32 12.27
N TYR A 73 19.94 -3.15 12.15
CA TYR A 73 19.47 -4.01 13.23
C TYR A 73 19.83 -5.49 13.04
N HIS A 74 20.61 -5.82 11.99
CA HIS A 74 21.06 -7.18 11.68
C HIS A 74 19.90 -8.18 11.54
N ILE A 75 18.83 -7.73 10.88
CA ILE A 75 17.65 -8.53 10.59
C ILE A 75 17.73 -8.98 9.14
N ASP A 76 17.45 -10.26 8.86
CA ASP A 76 17.18 -10.72 7.50
C ASP A 76 15.69 -11.07 7.41
N PHE A 77 14.91 -10.21 6.77
CA PHE A 77 13.49 -10.46 6.56
C PHE A 77 13.23 -11.70 5.70
N ASP A 78 14.20 -12.16 4.92
CA ASP A 78 14.05 -13.32 4.05
C ASP A 78 14.91 -14.50 4.55
N ALA A 79 15.18 -14.53 5.87
CA ALA A 79 15.92 -15.63 6.49
C ALA A 79 15.22 -16.97 6.21
N GLY A 80 16.01 -17.96 5.79
CA GLY A 80 15.50 -19.30 5.46
C GLY A 80 14.99 -19.46 4.02
N LEU A 81 14.85 -18.38 3.24
CA LEU A 81 14.52 -18.48 1.83
C LEU A 81 15.74 -18.82 0.98
N SER A 82 15.59 -19.77 0.06
CA SER A 82 16.56 -20.06 -0.98
C SER A 82 16.74 -18.87 -1.94
N PRO A 83 17.84 -18.80 -2.72
CA PRO A 83 18.03 -17.74 -3.70
C PRO A 83 16.88 -17.59 -4.70
N ALA A 84 16.25 -18.70 -5.11
CA ALA A 84 15.09 -18.69 -6.00
C ALA A 84 13.85 -18.08 -5.32
N GLU A 85 13.58 -18.46 -4.06
CA GLU A 85 12.47 -17.93 -3.27
C GLU A 85 12.64 -16.43 -2.99
N ARG A 86 13.85 -15.96 -2.69
CA ARG A 86 14.15 -14.52 -2.56
C ARG A 86 13.86 -13.77 -3.86
N GLY A 87 14.19 -14.38 -5.00
CA GLY A 87 13.86 -13.84 -6.32
C GLY A 87 12.35 -13.74 -6.57
N ILE A 88 11.58 -14.77 -6.21
CA ILE A 88 10.12 -14.78 -6.31
C ILE A 88 9.50 -13.73 -5.39
N ALA A 89 9.94 -13.65 -4.14
CA ALA A 89 9.48 -12.67 -3.16
C ALA A 89 9.68 -11.24 -3.69
N TRP A 90 10.87 -10.94 -4.21
CA TRP A 90 11.17 -9.65 -4.81
C TRP A 90 10.30 -9.35 -6.05
N ALA A 91 10.11 -10.32 -6.93
CA ALA A 91 9.25 -10.16 -8.10
C ALA A 91 7.79 -9.88 -7.70
N ALA A 92 7.28 -10.56 -6.67
CA ALA A 92 5.96 -10.32 -6.10
C ALA A 92 5.84 -8.92 -5.51
N GLU A 93 6.86 -8.43 -4.79
CA GLU A 93 6.90 -7.05 -4.31
C GLU A 93 6.77 -6.05 -5.45
N LYS A 94 7.58 -6.20 -6.51
CA LYS A 94 7.56 -5.29 -7.64
C LYS A 94 6.25 -5.37 -8.44
N LEU A 95 5.64 -6.54 -8.56
CA LEU A 95 4.31 -6.67 -9.16
C LEU A 95 3.26 -5.86 -8.40
N MET A 96 3.33 -5.84 -7.06
CA MET A 96 2.41 -5.04 -6.25
C MET A 96 2.70 -3.54 -6.34
N GLU A 97 3.97 -3.14 -6.23
CA GLU A 97 4.40 -1.74 -6.17
C GLU A 97 4.38 -1.03 -7.53
N ASP A 98 4.85 -1.70 -8.58
CA ASP A 98 5.10 -1.09 -9.89
C ASP A 98 4.01 -1.42 -10.92
N HIS A 99 3.05 -2.28 -10.57
CA HIS A 99 1.90 -2.61 -11.42
C HIS A 99 0.56 -2.41 -10.70
N LEU A 100 0.23 -3.22 -9.69
CA LEU A 100 -1.09 -3.18 -9.05
C LEU A 100 -1.40 -1.84 -8.38
N TYR A 101 -0.40 -1.21 -7.77
CA TYR A 101 -0.51 0.14 -7.21
C TYR A 101 -1.07 1.16 -8.21
N TRP A 102 -0.57 1.16 -9.43
CA TRP A 102 -0.95 2.13 -10.46
C TRP A 102 -2.36 1.87 -10.99
N ALA A 103 -2.78 0.61 -11.06
CA ALA A 103 -4.17 0.27 -11.36
C ALA A 103 -5.11 0.81 -10.27
N VAL A 104 -4.76 0.62 -8.99
CA VAL A 104 -5.50 1.19 -7.85
C VAL A 104 -5.48 2.72 -7.87
N ALA A 105 -4.33 3.34 -8.19
CA ALA A 105 -4.22 4.78 -8.26
C ALA A 105 -5.12 5.36 -9.37
N ARG A 106 -5.20 4.71 -10.53
CA ARG A 106 -6.10 5.11 -11.62
C ARG A 106 -7.56 5.12 -11.16
N VAL A 107 -8.06 3.99 -10.66
CA VAL A 107 -9.47 3.86 -10.27
C VAL A 107 -9.83 4.76 -9.08
N ARG A 108 -8.89 5.07 -8.17
CA ARG A 108 -9.19 5.98 -7.05
C ARG A 108 -9.17 7.46 -7.41
N TRP A 109 -8.28 7.86 -8.32
CA TRP A 109 -8.05 9.29 -8.61
C TRP A 109 -8.75 9.77 -9.88
N LEU A 110 -8.99 8.90 -10.86
CA LEU A 110 -9.54 9.29 -12.16
C LEU A 110 -11.04 9.00 -12.28
N ASP A 111 -11.55 7.94 -11.62
CA ASP A 111 -13.00 7.76 -11.46
C ASP A 111 -13.56 8.79 -10.46
N GLN A 112 -14.68 9.42 -10.82
CA GLN A 112 -15.25 10.51 -10.04
C GLN A 112 -15.85 10.02 -8.72
N ALA A 113 -16.62 8.94 -8.74
CA ALA A 113 -17.29 8.42 -7.55
C ALA A 113 -16.27 7.95 -6.50
N ASN A 114 -15.24 7.24 -6.93
CA ASN A 114 -14.14 6.82 -6.07
C ASN A 114 -13.29 8.01 -5.58
N PHE A 115 -13.07 9.03 -6.43
CA PHE A 115 -12.38 10.25 -6.01
C PHE A 115 -13.12 10.94 -4.85
N ASP A 116 -14.44 11.10 -4.98
CA ASP A 116 -15.29 11.76 -3.99
C ASP A 116 -15.35 10.97 -2.66
N LYS A 117 -15.43 9.64 -2.75
CA LYS A 117 -15.39 8.74 -1.58
C LYS A 117 -14.03 8.75 -0.86
N GLY A 118 -12.92 8.99 -1.57
CA GLY A 118 -11.57 8.86 -0.99
C GLY A 118 -10.68 10.09 -1.17
N PRO A 119 -9.89 10.18 -2.27
CA PRO A 119 -8.89 11.24 -2.44
C PRO A 119 -9.37 12.69 -2.26
N ALA A 120 -10.63 13.01 -2.56
CA ALA A 120 -11.22 14.34 -2.30
C ALA A 120 -11.06 14.77 -0.83
N GLN A 121 -11.08 13.80 0.10
CA GLN A 121 -10.91 14.06 1.53
C GLN A 121 -9.55 14.70 1.86
N PHE A 122 -8.51 14.45 1.07
CA PHE A 122 -7.18 15.06 1.25
C PHE A 122 -7.16 16.56 0.98
N PHE A 123 -8.18 17.10 0.29
CA PHE A 123 -8.29 18.51 -0.06
C PHE A 123 -9.17 19.29 0.92
N ARG A 124 -9.72 18.65 1.97
CA ARG A 124 -10.57 19.33 2.97
C ARG A 124 -9.89 20.51 3.66
N SER A 125 -8.58 20.41 3.89
CA SER A 125 -7.78 21.51 4.46
C SER A 125 -7.46 22.63 3.47
N VAL A 126 -7.74 22.45 2.18
CA VAL A 126 -7.59 23.49 1.16
C VAL A 126 -8.80 24.45 1.23
N PRO A 127 -8.58 25.77 1.28
CA PRO A 127 -9.66 26.76 1.31
C PRO A 127 -10.64 26.59 0.14
N ALA A 128 -11.94 26.70 0.41
CA ALA A 128 -13.00 26.45 -0.57
C ALA A 128 -12.82 27.18 -1.93
N PRO A 129 -12.39 28.46 -1.99
CA PRO A 129 -12.25 29.16 -3.27
C PRO A 129 -11.22 28.54 -4.23
N VAL A 130 -10.20 27.85 -3.69
CA VAL A 130 -9.10 27.26 -4.48
C VAL A 130 -9.12 25.74 -4.50
N ARG A 131 -10.03 25.11 -3.73
CA ARG A 131 -10.10 23.65 -3.58
C ARG A 131 -10.30 22.93 -4.92
N GLY A 132 -11.32 23.33 -5.69
CA GLY A 132 -11.60 22.70 -6.98
C GLY A 132 -10.46 22.85 -8.00
N LEU A 133 -9.73 23.97 -7.96
CA LEU A 133 -8.52 24.14 -8.77
C LEU A 133 -7.40 23.20 -8.32
N ALA A 134 -7.17 23.08 -7.01
CA ALA A 134 -6.17 22.18 -6.44
C ALA A 134 -6.46 20.71 -6.81
N GLU A 135 -7.70 20.27 -6.67
CA GLU A 135 -8.16 18.93 -7.07
C GLU A 135 -7.88 18.67 -8.56
N ARG A 136 -8.29 19.60 -9.43
CA ARG A 136 -8.06 19.51 -10.88
C ARG A 136 -6.57 19.42 -11.23
N LEU A 137 -5.74 20.23 -10.60
CA LEU A 137 -4.29 20.23 -10.83
C LEU A 137 -3.63 18.91 -10.38
N VAL A 138 -4.03 18.36 -9.23
CA VAL A 138 -3.49 17.09 -8.74
C VAL A 138 -3.97 15.93 -9.61
N ARG A 139 -5.27 15.85 -9.96
CA ARG A 139 -5.78 14.81 -10.87
C ARG A 139 -5.12 14.88 -12.24
N TYR A 140 -4.86 16.08 -12.76
CA TYR A 140 -4.08 16.26 -13.99
C TYR A 140 -2.67 15.66 -13.88
N LYS A 141 -1.96 15.92 -12.76
CA LYS A 141 -0.64 15.32 -12.51
C LYS A 141 -0.71 13.80 -12.41
N VAL A 142 -1.69 13.25 -11.68
CA VAL A 142 -1.89 11.80 -11.55
C VAL A 142 -2.10 11.16 -12.92
N ARG A 143 -2.98 11.74 -13.76
CA ARG A 143 -3.20 11.28 -15.13
C ARG A 143 -1.92 11.32 -15.97
N LYS A 144 -1.15 12.41 -15.90
CA LYS A 144 0.14 12.52 -16.60
C LYS A 144 1.15 11.48 -16.13
N THR A 145 1.20 11.20 -14.82
CA THR A 145 2.09 10.17 -14.25
C THR A 145 1.66 8.76 -14.68
N LEU A 146 0.37 8.44 -14.65
CA LEU A 146 -0.15 7.16 -15.15
C LEU A 146 0.16 6.96 -16.63
N TRP A 147 0.01 8.02 -17.44
CA TRP A 147 0.44 8.00 -18.83
C TRP A 147 1.96 7.84 -18.94
N GLY A 148 2.76 8.52 -18.13
CA GLY A 148 4.21 8.35 -18.12
C GLY A 148 4.64 6.91 -17.79
N GLN A 149 3.97 6.28 -16.82
CA GLN A 149 4.29 4.93 -16.34
C GLN A 149 3.86 3.82 -17.31
N GLY A 150 2.79 4.01 -18.08
CA GLY A 150 2.32 2.99 -19.03
C GLY A 150 0.84 2.69 -18.87
N LEU A 151 0.37 2.43 -17.64
CA LEU A 151 -0.98 1.95 -17.37
C LEU A 151 -2.09 2.94 -17.71
N GLY A 152 -1.76 4.23 -17.81
CA GLY A 152 -2.69 5.25 -18.28
C GLY A 152 -3.03 5.18 -19.76
N ARG A 153 -2.33 4.34 -20.55
CA ARG A 153 -2.59 4.16 -22.00
C ARG A 153 -3.67 3.13 -22.31
N HIS A 154 -3.95 2.25 -21.36
CA HIS A 154 -4.89 1.15 -21.57
C HIS A 154 -6.34 1.60 -21.44
N SER A 155 -7.25 0.90 -22.13
CA SER A 155 -8.69 1.01 -21.84
C SER A 155 -8.99 0.57 -20.39
N GLU A 156 -10.21 0.82 -19.92
CA GLU A 156 -10.62 0.32 -18.59
C GLU A 156 -10.64 -1.22 -18.57
N ASP A 157 -11.15 -1.88 -19.61
CA ASP A 157 -11.20 -3.35 -19.68
C ASP A 157 -9.80 -3.97 -19.71
N GLU A 158 -8.87 -3.39 -20.48
CA GLU A 158 -7.47 -3.83 -20.51
C GLU A 158 -6.80 -3.64 -19.15
N LEU A 159 -7.03 -2.51 -18.47
CA LEU A 159 -6.51 -2.26 -17.14
C LEU A 159 -7.01 -3.30 -16.14
N VAL A 160 -8.32 -3.58 -16.15
CA VAL A 160 -8.95 -4.56 -15.26
C VAL A 160 -8.41 -5.96 -15.54
N ALA A 161 -8.22 -6.35 -16.80
CA ALA A 161 -7.65 -7.64 -17.16
C ALA A 161 -6.21 -7.78 -16.64
N LEU A 162 -5.37 -6.77 -16.86
CA LEU A 162 -3.98 -6.74 -16.38
C LEU A 162 -3.90 -6.80 -14.85
N ALA A 163 -4.66 -5.95 -14.17
CA ALA A 163 -4.71 -5.92 -12.72
C ALA A 163 -5.24 -7.24 -12.14
N SER A 164 -6.30 -7.81 -12.71
CA SER A 164 -6.84 -9.09 -12.28
C SER A 164 -5.81 -10.22 -12.43
N LYS A 165 -5.06 -10.25 -13.54
CA LYS A 165 -3.97 -11.21 -13.71
C LYS A 165 -2.88 -11.04 -12.65
N GLY A 166 -2.53 -9.80 -12.30
CA GLY A 166 -1.59 -9.51 -11.21
C GLY A 166 -2.10 -10.00 -9.86
N VAL A 167 -3.37 -9.76 -9.53
CA VAL A 167 -4.01 -10.25 -8.30
C VAL A 167 -4.00 -11.78 -8.25
N THR A 168 -4.43 -12.46 -9.32
CA THR A 168 -4.39 -13.93 -9.41
C THR A 168 -2.97 -14.45 -9.24
N SER A 169 -1.96 -13.81 -9.84
CA SER A 169 -0.57 -14.26 -9.69
C SER A 169 -0.09 -14.18 -8.24
N ILE A 170 -0.47 -13.14 -7.50
CA ILE A 170 -0.16 -13.02 -6.07
C ILE A 170 -0.92 -14.07 -5.24
N ALA A 171 -2.20 -14.31 -5.56
CA ALA A 171 -3.00 -15.34 -4.89
C ALA A 171 -2.44 -16.75 -5.16
N ASP A 172 -1.95 -17.04 -6.37
CA ASP A 172 -1.32 -18.30 -6.75
C ASP A 172 0.03 -18.47 -6.03
N ILE A 173 0.85 -17.40 -5.95
CA ILE A 173 2.11 -17.43 -5.18
C ILE A 173 1.82 -17.68 -3.71
N LEU A 174 0.78 -17.08 -3.12
CA LEU A 174 0.36 -17.36 -1.75
C LEU A 174 -0.10 -18.82 -1.59
N GLY A 175 -0.98 -19.31 -2.47
CA GLY A 175 -1.58 -20.64 -2.37
C GLY A 175 -2.24 -20.84 -0.99
N ASP A 176 -1.95 -21.97 -0.35
CA ASP A 176 -2.41 -22.31 1.01
C ASP A 176 -1.41 -21.94 2.12
N LYS A 177 -0.33 -21.23 1.77
CA LYS A 177 0.73 -20.90 2.74
C LYS A 177 0.23 -19.88 3.77
N ARG A 178 0.79 -19.96 4.98
CA ARG A 178 0.51 -18.98 6.04
C ARG A 178 1.00 -17.60 5.60
N TYR A 179 2.26 -17.46 5.26
CA TYR A 179 2.86 -16.24 4.73
C TYR A 179 3.25 -16.43 3.27
N LEU A 180 3.55 -15.35 2.55
CA LEU A 180 3.69 -15.39 1.09
C LEU A 180 4.69 -16.45 0.61
N MET A 181 5.78 -16.65 1.37
CA MET A 181 6.86 -17.58 1.03
C MET A 181 6.96 -18.81 1.95
N GLY A 182 6.01 -19.04 2.87
CA GLY A 182 6.03 -20.23 3.73
C GLY A 182 5.36 -20.03 5.09
N ASP A 183 5.91 -20.66 6.12
CA ASP A 183 5.35 -20.63 7.48
C ASP A 183 5.83 -19.47 8.35
N GLN A 184 6.87 -18.76 7.93
CA GLN A 184 7.39 -17.57 8.60
C GLN A 184 7.16 -16.32 7.74
N PRO A 185 6.86 -15.15 8.34
CA PRO A 185 6.70 -13.92 7.58
C PRO A 185 8.02 -13.47 6.96
N CYS A 186 7.95 -12.91 5.75
CA CYS A 186 9.11 -12.33 5.07
C CYS A 186 8.90 -10.86 4.70
N GLY A 187 9.92 -10.23 4.09
CA GLY A 187 9.84 -8.82 3.70
C GLY A 187 8.72 -8.55 2.68
N ALA A 188 8.42 -9.54 1.84
CA ALA A 188 7.35 -9.45 0.86
C ALA A 188 5.95 -9.49 1.49
N ASP A 189 5.78 -10.08 2.68
CA ASP A 189 4.51 -10.04 3.42
C ASP A 189 4.13 -8.62 3.87
N ALA A 190 5.12 -7.77 4.19
CA ALA A 190 4.85 -6.36 4.47
C ALA A 190 4.26 -5.63 3.25
N THR A 191 4.70 -6.02 2.05
CA THR A 191 4.15 -5.51 0.79
C THR A 191 2.77 -6.10 0.53
N LEU A 192 2.61 -7.43 0.64
CA LEU A 192 1.33 -8.08 0.41
C LEU A 192 0.23 -7.51 1.29
N PHE A 193 0.46 -7.41 2.59
CA PHE A 193 -0.50 -6.83 3.51
C PHE A 193 -0.90 -5.40 3.11
N ALA A 194 0.08 -4.55 2.81
CA ALA A 194 -0.17 -3.15 2.50
C ALA A 194 -0.94 -2.95 1.18
N PHE A 195 -0.55 -3.66 0.12
CA PHE A 195 -1.14 -3.49 -1.20
C PHE A 195 -2.44 -4.27 -1.36
N ALA A 196 -2.58 -5.47 -0.77
CA ALA A 196 -3.86 -6.17 -0.71
C ALA A 196 -4.89 -5.42 0.15
N GLY A 197 -4.48 -4.77 1.24
CA GLY A 197 -5.36 -3.86 1.99
C GLY A 197 -5.87 -2.69 1.14
N SER A 198 -5.04 -2.20 0.20
CA SER A 198 -5.48 -1.18 -0.76
C SER A 198 -6.45 -1.75 -1.80
N LEU A 199 -6.18 -2.94 -2.33
CA LEU A 199 -7.04 -3.61 -3.32
C LEU A 199 -8.43 -3.95 -2.75
N LEU A 200 -8.46 -4.48 -1.52
CA LEU A 200 -9.66 -4.94 -0.82
C LEU A 200 -10.37 -3.82 -0.03
N CYS A 201 -10.00 -2.56 -0.24
CA CYS A 201 -10.56 -1.46 0.53
C CYS A 201 -12.04 -1.21 0.15
N PRO A 202 -13.00 -1.37 1.07
CA PRO A 202 -14.43 -1.33 0.76
C PRO A 202 -14.96 0.09 0.51
N VAL A 203 -14.15 1.12 0.78
CA VAL A 203 -14.47 2.51 0.43
C VAL A 203 -14.54 2.72 -1.08
N PHE A 204 -13.85 1.89 -1.87
CA PHE A 204 -13.73 2.07 -3.31
C PHE A 204 -14.40 0.91 -4.05
N ASP A 205 -15.34 1.24 -4.93
CA ASP A 205 -16.04 0.25 -5.75
C ASP A 205 -15.32 0.11 -7.09
N THR A 206 -14.70 -1.05 -7.31
CA THR A 206 -13.87 -1.29 -8.49
C THR A 206 -13.96 -2.76 -8.92
N PRO A 207 -13.91 -3.07 -10.22
CA PRO A 207 -13.79 -4.45 -10.70
C PRO A 207 -12.54 -5.17 -10.17
N ILE A 208 -11.47 -4.41 -9.90
CA ILE A 208 -10.22 -4.94 -9.33
C ILE A 208 -10.43 -5.44 -7.90
N ARG A 209 -11.25 -4.74 -7.09
CA ARG A 209 -11.64 -5.19 -5.75
C ARG A 209 -12.41 -6.51 -5.85
N THR A 210 -13.40 -6.58 -6.73
CA THR A 210 -14.18 -7.81 -6.95
C THR A 210 -13.30 -8.99 -7.36
N ALA A 211 -12.32 -8.76 -8.24
CA ALA A 211 -11.35 -9.79 -8.61
C ALA A 211 -10.52 -10.27 -7.41
N ALA A 212 -10.09 -9.36 -6.53
CA ALA A 212 -9.37 -9.70 -5.30
C ALA A 212 -10.24 -10.41 -4.26
N GLU A 213 -11.50 -10.01 -4.09
CA GLU A 213 -12.48 -10.65 -3.22
C GLU A 213 -12.80 -12.09 -3.68
N GLY A 214 -12.67 -12.38 -4.97
CA GLY A 214 -12.80 -13.73 -5.52
C GLY A 214 -11.73 -14.72 -5.07
N HIS A 215 -10.61 -14.26 -4.51
CA HIS A 215 -9.51 -15.09 -4.01
C HIS A 215 -9.63 -15.28 -2.48
N ALA A 216 -10.30 -16.34 -2.06
CA ALA A 216 -10.57 -16.61 -0.65
C ALA A 216 -9.30 -16.72 0.22
N ASN A 217 -8.22 -17.26 -0.34
CA ASN A 217 -6.92 -17.34 0.35
C ASN A 217 -6.31 -15.96 0.64
N LEU A 218 -6.44 -15.00 -0.30
CA LEU A 218 -5.98 -13.63 -0.12
C LEU A 218 -6.81 -12.89 0.95
N VAL A 219 -8.13 -13.06 0.94
CA VAL A 219 -9.04 -12.48 1.95
C VAL A 219 -8.71 -13.05 3.34
N ALA A 220 -8.54 -14.37 3.45
CA ALA A 220 -8.16 -15.04 4.70
C ALA A 220 -6.79 -14.59 5.21
N TYR A 221 -5.81 -14.43 4.30
CA TYR A 221 -4.49 -13.88 4.63
C TYR A 221 -4.60 -12.48 5.23
N MET A 222 -5.37 -11.58 4.60
CA MET A 222 -5.56 -10.22 5.10
C MET A 222 -6.23 -10.19 6.48
N ALA A 223 -7.21 -11.05 6.73
CA ALA A 223 -7.86 -11.17 8.03
C ALA A 223 -6.87 -11.59 9.12
N ARG A 224 -6.04 -12.61 8.85
CA ARG A 224 -5.01 -13.07 9.79
C ARG A 224 -3.95 -11.99 10.06
N MET A 225 -3.40 -11.39 9.02
CA MET A 225 -2.36 -10.36 9.16
C MET A 225 -2.87 -9.14 9.93
N ARG A 226 -4.15 -8.76 9.74
CA ARG A 226 -4.79 -7.70 10.52
C ARG A 226 -4.92 -8.09 11.99
N ALA A 227 -5.40 -9.29 12.30
CA ALA A 227 -5.52 -9.75 13.68
C ALA A 227 -4.17 -9.83 14.40
N GLU A 228 -3.11 -10.25 13.70
CA GLU A 228 -1.77 -10.45 14.26
C GLU A 228 -1.04 -9.12 14.48
N PHE A 229 -1.08 -8.19 13.52
CA PHE A 229 -0.22 -7.00 13.53
C PHE A 229 -0.97 -5.67 13.75
N TYR A 230 -2.29 -5.65 13.56
CA TYR A 230 -3.16 -4.48 13.71
C TYR A 230 -4.48 -4.83 14.42
N PRO A 231 -4.43 -5.40 15.64
CA PRO A 231 -5.62 -5.84 16.37
C PRO A 231 -6.64 -4.70 16.61
N GLU A 232 -6.17 -3.46 16.72
CA GLU A 232 -7.00 -2.26 16.81
C GLU A 232 -7.88 -2.02 15.58
N LEU A 233 -7.39 -2.42 14.39
CA LEU A 233 -8.16 -2.33 13.15
C LEU A 233 -9.09 -3.54 12.95
N ALA A 234 -8.81 -4.68 13.58
CA ALA A 234 -9.70 -5.84 13.54
C ALA A 234 -10.97 -5.62 14.40
N ALA A 235 -10.85 -4.82 15.46
CA ALA A 235 -11.98 -4.47 16.33
C ALA A 235 -12.83 -3.29 15.81
N ALA A 236 -12.35 -2.54 14.82
CA ALA A 236 -13.05 -1.38 14.29
C ALA A 236 -14.10 -1.79 13.23
N PRO A 237 -15.32 -1.21 13.27
CA PRO A 237 -16.29 -1.44 12.20
C PRO A 237 -15.73 -0.96 10.87
N VAL A 238 -15.90 -1.79 9.83
CA VAL A 238 -15.49 -1.46 8.46
C VAL A 238 -16.22 -0.17 8.05
N PRO A 239 -15.51 0.89 7.63
CA PRO A 239 -16.18 2.10 7.14
C PRO A 239 -17.01 1.71 5.91
N GLN A 240 -18.32 1.65 6.08
CA GLN A 240 -19.24 1.57 4.95
C GLN A 240 -19.09 2.88 4.18
N GLY A 241 -18.69 2.81 2.91
CA GLY A 241 -18.66 3.99 2.04
C GLY A 241 -20.01 4.69 2.16
N ALA A 242 -20.01 5.98 2.50
CA ALA A 242 -21.23 6.72 2.73
C ALA A 242 -22.12 6.59 1.49
N ALA A 243 -23.24 5.89 1.64
CA ALA A 243 -24.35 6.01 0.71
C ALA A 243 -24.93 7.41 0.89
N ALA A 244 -24.64 8.29 -0.06
CA ALA A 244 -25.34 9.54 -0.30
C ALA A 244 -25.24 9.87 -1.79
#